data_AF-A0A7J4E612-F1
#
_entry.id   AF-A0A7J4E612-F1
#
_cell.length_a   1.000
_cell.length_b   1.000
_cell.length_c   1.000
_cell.angle_alpha   90.00
_cell.angle_beta   90.00
_cell.angle_gamma   90.00
#
_symmetry.space_group_name_H-M   'P 1'
#
loop_
_entity.id
_entity.type
_entity.pdbx_description
1 polymer ?
#
loop_
_entity_poly.entity_id
_entity_poly.type
_entity_poly.pdbx_seq_one_letter_code
_entity_poly.pdbx_strand_id
1 'polypeptide(L)'
;MVSQRMKSGLEKVGIALSAFGLFSILQPFSETLYRYGFQILCIGGFLYIVLGYIPAGAPVSKVTAITLAIIGILVGFLILGIVIAPLLVR
;
A
#
# COMPACT_ATOMS: atom_id res chain seq x y z
N MET A 1 4.25 1.20 -22.23
CA MET A 1 5.42 0.84 -21.42
C MET A 1 5.55 1.86 -20.30
N VAL A 2 5.89 1.44 -19.08
CA VAL A 2 6.08 2.38 -17.96
C VAL A 2 7.44 3.07 -18.11
N SER A 3 7.44 4.40 -18.22
CA SER A 3 8.67 5.18 -18.32
C SER A 3 9.36 5.26 -16.95
N GLN A 4 10.70 5.31 -16.95
CA GLN A 4 11.49 5.41 -15.73
C GLN A 4 11.19 6.70 -14.95
N ARG A 5 10.95 7.82 -15.65
CA ARG A 5 10.55 9.09 -15.02
C ARG A 5 9.19 8.98 -14.32
N MET A 6 8.23 8.30 -14.93
CA MET A 6 6.91 8.10 -14.32
C MET A 6 6.99 7.19 -13.08
N LYS A 7 7.80 6.12 -13.16
CA LYS A 7 8.07 5.24 -12.01
C LYS A 7 8.66 6.02 -10.83
N SER A 8 9.75 6.74 -11.04
CA SER A 8 10.41 7.51 -9.96
C SER A 8 9.53 8.64 -9.42
N GLY A 9 8.68 9.26 -10.25
CA GLY A 9 7.71 10.24 -9.79
C GLY A 9 6.67 9.63 -8.85
N LEU A 10 6.09 8.50 -9.25
CA LEU A 10 5.10 7.79 -8.44
C LEU A 10 5.70 7.19 -7.16
N GLU A 11 6.96 6.73 -7.17
CA GLU A 11 7.64 6.26 -5.95
C GLU A 11 7.79 7.37 -4.93
N LYS A 12 8.20 8.58 -5.36
CA LYS A 12 8.27 9.75 -4.48
C LYS A 12 6.91 10.13 -3.90
N VAL A 13 5.85 10.06 -4.70
CA VAL A 13 4.47 10.27 -4.24
C VAL A 13 4.07 9.22 -3.21
N GLY A 14 4.40 7.94 -3.43
CA GLY A 14 4.15 6.86 -2.49
C GLY A 14 4.87 7.05 -1.15
N ILE A 15 6.13 7.48 -1.18
CA ILE A 15 6.90 7.82 0.02
C ILE A 15 6.28 9.02 0.75
N ALA A 16 5.92 10.07 0.03
CA ALA A 16 5.32 11.27 0.62
C ALA A 16 3.96 10.95 1.29
N LEU A 17 3.12 10.15 0.63
CA LEU A 17 1.86 9.66 1.20
C LEU A 17 2.11 8.81 2.45
N SER A 18 3.09 7.91 2.41
CA SER A 18 3.44 7.07 3.56
C SER A 18 3.93 7.91 4.75
N ALA A 19 4.79 8.90 4.49
CA ALA A 19 5.28 9.82 5.52
C ALA A 19 4.14 10.64 6.13
N PHE A 20 3.22 11.14 5.30
CA PHE A 20 2.05 11.88 5.77
C PHE A 20 1.11 11.01 6.59
N GLY A 21 0.82 9.78 6.12
CA GLY A 21 -0.02 8.83 6.84
C GLY A 21 0.58 8.45 8.20
N LEU A 22 1.89 8.17 8.27
CA LEU A 22 2.62 7.95 9.52
C LEU A 22 2.51 9.16 10.46
N PHE A 23 2.75 10.37 9.94
CA PHE A 23 2.61 11.58 10.73
C PHE A 23 1.21 11.73 11.31
N SER A 24 0.16 11.47 10.53
CA SER A 24 -1.24 11.50 10.99
C SER A 24 -1.55 10.45 12.05
N ILE A 25 -1.04 9.23 11.91
CA ILE A 25 -1.25 8.13 12.88
C ILE A 25 -0.55 8.40 14.21
N LEU A 26 0.63 9.03 14.18
CA LEU A 26 1.42 9.31 15.38
C LEU A 26 0.90 10.51 16.18
N GLN A 27 -0.14 11.20 15.70
CA GLN A 27 -0.76 12.32 16.40
C GLN A 27 -1.75 11.78 17.46
N PRO A 28 -1.62 12.15 18.75
CA PRO A 28 -2.44 11.61 19.83
C PRO A 28 -3.86 12.22 19.94
N PHE A 29 -4.24 13.11 19.03
CA PHE A 29 -5.34 14.06 19.28
C PHE A 29 -6.68 13.69 18.63
N SER A 30 -6.73 12.72 17.71
CA SER A 30 -8.00 12.41 17.02
C SER A 30 -8.03 11.01 16.41
N GLU A 31 -9.06 10.24 16.77
CA GLU A 31 -9.38 8.95 16.14
C GLU A 31 -9.66 9.11 14.64
N THR A 32 -10.30 10.21 14.24
CA THR A 32 -10.57 10.53 12.84
C THR A 32 -9.27 10.71 12.06
N LEU A 33 -8.29 11.40 12.63
CA LEU A 33 -6.98 11.60 12.03
C LEU A 33 -6.20 10.29 11.93
N TYR A 34 -6.29 9.44 12.97
CA TYR A 34 -5.74 8.09 12.94
C TYR A 34 -6.35 7.25 11.80
N ARG A 35 -7.68 7.23 11.67
CA ARG A 35 -8.39 6.43 10.66
C ARG A 35 -7.99 6.83 9.24
N TYR A 36 -8.01 8.13 8.93
CA TYR A 36 -7.62 8.60 7.60
C TYR A 36 -6.10 8.50 7.37
N GLY A 37 -5.30 8.76 8.40
CA GLY A 37 -3.85 8.57 8.36
C GLY A 37 -3.45 7.14 8.02
N PHE A 38 -4.13 6.16 8.63
CA PHE A 38 -3.95 4.74 8.34
C PHE A 38 -4.30 4.42 6.88
N GLN A 39 -5.43 4.92 6.37
CA GLN A 39 -5.81 4.71 4.97
C GLN A 39 -4.78 5.31 4.00
N ILE A 40 -4.32 6.53 4.27
CA ILE A 40 -3.30 7.21 3.44
C ILE A 40 -1.98 6.45 3.48
N LEU A 41 -1.57 5.97 4.65
CA LEU A 41 -0.37 5.14 4.82
C LEU A 41 -0.48 3.84 4.01
N CYS A 42 -1.62 3.14 4.07
CA CYS A 42 -1.85 1.94 3.28
C CYS A 42 -1.75 2.21 1.77
N ILE A 43 -2.35 3.30 1.29
CA ILE A 43 -2.28 3.67 -0.13
C ILE A 43 -0.83 3.99 -0.55
N GLY A 44 -0.12 4.80 0.24
CA GLY A 44 1.27 5.15 -0.03
C GLY A 44 2.20 3.95 -0.03
N GLY A 45 2.07 3.08 0.98
CA GLY A 45 2.85 1.85 1.10
C GLY A 45 2.56 0.87 -0.03
N PHE A 46 1.28 0.68 -0.39
CA PHE A 46 0.89 -0.15 -1.53
C PHE A 46 1.49 0.36 -2.84
N LEU A 47 1.37 1.66 -3.11
CA LEU A 47 1.92 2.28 -4.31
C LEU A 47 3.44 2.07 -4.40
N TYR A 48 4.15 2.26 -3.29
CA TYR A 48 5.59 2.06 -3.23
C TYR A 48 6.00 0.60 -3.48
N ILE A 49 5.31 -0.36 -2.84
CA ILE A 49 5.56 -1.79 -3.03
C ILE A 49 5.34 -2.20 -4.49
N VAL A 50 4.19 -1.84 -5.07
CA VAL A 50 3.85 -2.19 -6.46
C VAL A 50 4.91 -1.65 -7.42
N LEU A 51 5.31 -0.39 -7.27
CA LEU A 51 6.34 0.23 -8.12
C LEU A 51 7.72 -0.41 -7.93
N GLY A 52 8.07 -0.79 -6.69
CA GLY A 52 9.30 -1.51 -6.39
C GLY A 52 9.43 -2.82 -7.17
N TYR A 53 8.33 -3.58 -7.29
CA TYR A 53 8.29 -4.85 -8.01
C TYR A 53 8.18 -4.73 -9.54
N ILE A 54 7.82 -3.57 -10.08
CA ILE A 54 7.67 -3.36 -11.53
C ILE A 54 9.02 -2.98 -12.16
N PRO A 55 9.58 -3.78 -13.10
CA PRO A 55 10.78 -3.38 -13.81
C PRO A 55 10.51 -2.20 -14.75
N ALA A 56 11.48 -1.29 -14.88
CA ALA A 56 11.37 -0.15 -15.79
C ALA A 56 11.24 -0.66 -17.25
N GLY A 57 10.34 -0.06 -18.02
CA GLY A 57 10.08 -0.50 -19.41
C GLY A 57 9.15 -1.71 -19.54
N ALA A 58 8.59 -2.24 -18.44
CA ALA A 58 7.63 -3.34 -18.50
C ALA A 58 6.37 -2.98 -19.34
N PRO A 59 5.79 -3.97 -20.04
CA PRO A 59 4.47 -3.81 -20.65
C PRO A 59 3.39 -3.70 -19.55
N VAL A 60 2.33 -2.97 -19.86
CA VAL A 60 1.23 -2.68 -18.91
C VAL A 60 0.56 -3.97 -18.42
N SER A 61 0.54 -5.03 -19.24
CA SER A 61 0.00 -6.34 -18.85
C SER A 61 0.77 -7.02 -17.71
N LYS A 62 2.10 -6.88 -17.66
CA LYS A 62 2.89 -7.40 -16.54
C LYS A 62 2.68 -6.56 -15.28
N VAL A 63 2.52 -5.25 -15.45
CA VAL A 63 2.22 -4.33 -14.36
C VAL A 63 0.88 -4.70 -13.70
N THR A 64 -0.18 -4.86 -14.49
CA THR A 64 -1.49 -5.25 -13.94
C THR A 64 -1.46 -6.62 -13.28
N ALA A 65 -0.74 -7.60 -13.83
CA ALA A 65 -0.58 -8.92 -13.21
C ALA A 65 0.12 -8.84 -11.84
N ILE A 66 1.22 -8.09 -11.72
CA ILE A 66 1.92 -7.88 -10.44
C ILE A 66 1.02 -7.17 -9.44
N THR A 67 0.33 -6.11 -9.85
CA THR A 67 -0.59 -5.38 -8.98
C THR A 67 -1.72 -6.27 -8.47
N LEU A 68 -2.32 -7.11 -9.34
CA LEU A 68 -3.35 -8.07 -8.94
C LEU A 68 -2.82 -9.12 -7.97
N ALA A 69 -1.59 -9.62 -8.17
CA ALA A 69 -0.97 -10.56 -7.25
C ALA A 69 -0.77 -9.94 -5.86
N ILE A 70 -0.28 -8.71 -5.78
CA ILE A 70 -0.09 -8.00 -4.51
C ILE A 70 -1.44 -7.75 -3.81
N ILE A 71 -2.48 -7.34 -4.56
CA ILE A 71 -3.84 -7.20 -4.01
C ILE A 71 -4.35 -8.55 -3.48
N GLY A 72 -4.16 -9.62 -4.23
CA GLY A 72 -4.55 -10.97 -3.81
C GLY A 72 -3.87 -11.41 -2.52
N ILE A 73 -2.57 -11.12 -2.37
CA ILE A 73 -1.83 -11.39 -1.12
C ILE A 73 -2.41 -10.58 0.04
N LEU A 74 -2.66 -9.27 -0.15
CA LEU A 74 -3.24 -8.40 0.88
C LEU A 74 -4.62 -8.87 1.33
N VAL A 75 -5.50 -9.20 0.37
CA VAL A 75 -6.83 -9.74 0.67
C VAL A 75 -6.72 -11.09 1.37
N GLY A 76 -5.77 -11.93 0.96
CA GLY A 76 -5.49 -13.22 1.62
C GLY A 76 -5.13 -13.06 3.10
N PHE A 77 -4.20 -12.15 3.42
CA PHE A 77 -3.86 -11.83 4.81
C PHE A 77 -5.02 -11.22 5.59
N LEU A 78 -5.85 -10.38 4.95
CA LEU A 78 -7.04 -9.81 5.58
C LEU A 78 -8.05 -10.89 5.97
N ILE A 79 -8.38 -11.80 5.05
CA ILE A 79 -9.31 -12.91 5.30
C ILE A 79 -8.75 -13.82 6.38
N LEU A 80 -7.46 -14.15 6.31
CA LEU A 80 -6.78 -14.97 7.31
C LEU A 80 -6.84 -14.32 8.70
N GLY A 81 -6.63 -13.01 8.79
CA GLY A 81 -6.80 -12.25 10.03
C GLY A 81 -8.23 -12.33 10.58
N ILE A 82 -9.25 -12.18 9.73
CA ILE A 82 -10.66 -12.29 10.12
C ILE A 82 -10.99 -13.69 10.66
N VAL A 83 -10.46 -14.74 10.03
CA VAL A 83 -10.71 -16.14 10.42
C VAL A 83 -9.96 -16.50 11.71
N ILE A 84 -8.73 -16.03 11.88
CA ILE A 84 -7.87 -16.37 13.02
C ILE A 84 -8.16 -15.51 14.26
N ALA A 85 -8.54 -14.23 14.10
CA ALA A 85 -8.85 -13.34 15.21
C ALA A 85 -9.80 -13.94 16.27
N PRO A 86 -10.95 -14.56 15.93
CA PRO A 86 -11.84 -15.16 16.91
C PRO A 86 -11.27 -16.40 17.61
N LEU A 87 -10.26 -17.06 17.03
CA LEU A 87 -9.57 -18.20 17.66
C LEU A 87 -8.53 -17.74 18.70
N LEU A 88 -7.94 -16.55 18.53
CA LEU A 88 -6.93 -15.98 19.44
C LEU A 88 -7.53 -15.33 20.70
N VAL A 89 -8.81 -14.94 20.64
CA VAL A 89 -9.51 -14.25 21.74
C VAL A 89 -10.33 -15.23 22.61
N ARG A 90 -10.28 -16.52 22.31
CA ARG A 90 -10.82 -17.61 23.15
C ARG A 90 -9.74 -18.17 24.05
#